data_AF-A0A0V1CMS7-F1
#
_entry.id   AF-A0A0V1CMS7-F1
#
_cell.length_a   1.000
_cell.length_b   1.000
_cell.length_c   1.000
_cell.angle_alpha   90.00
_cell.angle_beta   90.00
_cell.angle_gamma   90.00
#
_symmetry.space_group_name_H-M   'P 1'
#
loop_
_entity.id
_entity.type
_entity.pdbx_description
1 polymer ?
#
loop_
_entity_poly.entity_id
_entity_poly.type
_entity_poly.pdbx_seq_one_letter_code
_entity_poly.pdbx_strand_id
1 'polypeptide(L)'
;MAINVNLNLAIFGYLCFLLVTVQSAKQCMSVYGQVKCGSRPPEIPVFIKLYDEDTGGPDDWMDEGYASKSGHFNLHGCASDPFGTTIDPMLRIYHMCKGEGYRKTVVVPKESVKAGEYRFNTTIDLNIDEERNVQHKYELPQCSSLQTSTGKP
;
A
#
# COMPACT_ATOMS: atom_id res chain seq x y z
N MET A 1 29.54 40.06 28.35
CA MET A 1 28.70 38.86 28.63
C MET A 1 27.43 38.79 27.78
N ALA A 2 26.63 39.86 27.62
CA ALA A 2 25.39 39.84 26.83
C ALA A 2 25.53 39.56 25.32
N ILE A 3 26.67 39.92 24.70
CA ILE A 3 26.92 39.72 23.25
C ILE A 3 27.00 38.22 22.90
N ASN A 4 27.64 37.42 23.76
CA ASN A 4 27.73 35.96 23.57
C ASN A 4 26.38 35.25 23.75
N VAL A 5 25.49 35.79 24.59
CA VAL A 5 24.17 35.19 24.83
C VAL A 5 23.29 35.39 23.59
N ASN A 6 23.24 36.61 23.02
CA ASN A 6 22.48 36.87 21.79
C ASN A 6 23.02 36.12 20.56
N LEU A 7 24.35 35.98 20.46
CA LEU A 7 24.96 35.19 19.38
C LEU A 7 24.63 33.69 19.52
N ASN A 8 24.68 33.14 20.73
CA ASN A 8 24.29 31.75 20.99
C ASN A 8 22.79 31.52 20.77
N LEU A 9 21.91 32.46 21.13
CA LEU A 9 20.48 32.39 20.83
C LEU A 9 20.21 32.45 19.32
N ALA A 10 20.94 33.29 18.58
CA ALA A 10 20.82 33.37 17.13
C ALA A 10 21.32 32.08 16.45
N ILE A 11 22.43 31.50 16.92
CA ILE A 11 22.95 30.22 16.44
C ILE A 11 21.97 29.09 16.76
N PHE A 12 21.41 29.04 17.97
CA PHE A 12 20.44 28.01 18.36
C PHE A 12 19.12 28.15 17.58
N GLY A 13 18.66 29.38 17.37
CA GLY A 13 17.51 29.67 16.51
C GLY A 13 17.75 29.25 15.05
N TYR A 14 18.94 29.52 14.51
CA TYR A 14 19.34 29.09 13.17
C TYR A 14 19.49 27.56 13.06
N LEU A 15 20.06 26.90 14.06
CA LEU A 15 20.19 25.44 14.11
C LEU A 15 18.81 24.76 14.19
N CYS A 16 17.90 25.29 15.01
CA CYS A 16 16.50 24.84 15.05
C CYS A 16 15.80 25.08 13.70
N PHE A 17 16.04 26.21 13.04
CA PHE A 17 15.47 26.50 11.71
C PHE A 17 15.99 25.53 10.63
N LEU A 18 17.27 25.14 10.70
CA LEU A 18 17.86 24.13 9.80
C LEU A 18 17.33 22.71 10.07
N LEU A 19 16.99 22.38 11.32
CA LEU A 19 16.39 21.08 11.65
C LEU A 19 14.93 20.94 11.17
N VAL A 20 14.24 22.06 10.92
CA VAL A 20 12.82 22.09 10.54
C VAL A 20 12.60 21.84 9.03
N THR A 21 13.65 21.81 8.20
CA THR A 21 13.47 21.67 6.73
C THR A 21 13.39 20.23 6.22
N VAL A 22 13.30 19.23 7.10
CA VAL A 22 13.06 17.84 6.65
C VAL A 22 11.58 17.67 6.30
N GLN A 23 11.22 18.16 5.12
CA GLN A 23 9.87 18.00 4.57
C GLN A 23 9.70 16.55 4.10
N SER A 24 8.73 15.82 4.65
CA SER A 24 8.31 14.54 4.08
C SER A 24 7.85 14.76 2.64
N ALA A 25 8.45 14.04 1.69
CA ALA A 25 8.10 14.15 0.29
C ALA A 25 6.97 13.17 0.00
N LYS A 26 5.85 13.68 -0.52
CA LYS A 26 4.74 12.82 -0.95
C LYS A 26 5.15 12.03 -2.18
N GLN A 27 5.08 10.70 -2.08
CA GLN A 27 5.38 9.78 -3.16
C GLN A 27 4.10 9.03 -3.55
N CYS A 28 3.92 8.80 -4.85
CA CYS A 28 2.72 8.18 -5.41
C CYS A 28 3.12 7.06 -6.35
N MET A 29 2.31 6.00 -6.41
CA MET A 29 2.50 4.97 -7.42
C MET A 29 1.19 4.31 -7.84
N SER A 30 1.22 3.71 -9.03
CA SER A 30 0.15 2.85 -9.56
C SER A 30 0.61 1.39 -9.61
N VAL A 31 -0.23 0.47 -9.15
CA VAL A 31 0.05 -0.97 -9.13
C VAL A 31 -0.99 -1.71 -9.96
N TYR A 32 -0.52 -2.49 -10.93
CA TYR A 32 -1.36 -3.26 -11.85
C TYR A 32 -1.03 -4.74 -11.76
N GLY A 33 -2.06 -5.59 -11.81
CA GLY A 33 -1.85 -7.02 -11.88
C GLY A 33 -3.13 -7.79 -12.14
N GLN A 34 -3.00 -9.11 -11.99
CA GLN A 34 -4.11 -10.04 -12.13
C GLN A 34 -4.01 -11.11 -11.02
N VAL A 35 -5.15 -11.50 -10.47
CA VAL A 35 -5.28 -12.59 -9.48
C VAL A 35 -6.05 -13.79 -10.04
N LYS A 36 -5.78 -14.98 -9.52
CA LYS A 36 -6.51 -16.22 -9.83
C LYS A 36 -6.61 -17.14 -8.62
N CYS A 37 -7.55 -18.07 -8.64
CA CYS A 37 -7.62 -19.19 -7.70
C CYS A 37 -7.19 -20.47 -8.45
N GLY A 38 -5.92 -20.88 -8.34
CA GLY A 38 -5.40 -22.03 -9.07
C GLY A 38 -5.42 -21.82 -10.60
N SER A 39 -6.26 -22.58 -11.30
CA SER A 39 -6.41 -22.50 -12.76
C SER A 39 -7.56 -21.61 -13.25
N ARG A 40 -8.34 -21.00 -12.34
CA ARG A 40 -9.55 -20.24 -12.69
C ARG A 40 -9.50 -18.80 -12.15
N PRO A 41 -10.22 -17.85 -12.78
CA PRO A 41 -10.45 -16.54 -12.18
C PRO A 41 -11.24 -16.68 -10.86
N PRO A 42 -11.16 -15.71 -9.93
CA PRO A 42 -11.93 -15.75 -8.69
C PRO A 42 -13.44 -15.72 -8.95
N GLU A 43 -14.18 -16.63 -8.33
CA GLU A 43 -15.65 -16.69 -8.43
C GLU A 43 -16.34 -15.71 -7.45
N ILE A 44 -15.67 -15.40 -6.34
CA ILE A 44 -16.09 -14.45 -5.31
C ILE A 44 -15.23 -13.19 -5.46
N PRO A 45 -15.75 -11.97 -5.21
CA PRO A 45 -14.95 -10.76 -5.29
C PRO A 45 -13.69 -10.84 -4.44
N VAL A 46 -12.58 -10.39 -5.02
CA VAL A 46 -11.30 -10.24 -4.35
C VAL A 46 -11.09 -8.77 -4.05
N PHE A 47 -10.94 -8.44 -2.77
CA PHE A 47 -10.70 -7.09 -2.31
C PHE A 47 -9.22 -6.86 -2.10
N ILE A 48 -8.70 -5.74 -2.58
CA ILE A 48 -7.28 -5.46 -2.60
C ILE A 48 -7.06 -4.08 -2.02
N LYS A 49 -6.09 -3.97 -1.12
CA LYS A 49 -5.66 -2.71 -0.55
C LYS A 49 -4.18 -2.48 -0.84
N LEU A 50 -3.85 -1.26 -1.21
CA LEU A 50 -2.48 -0.76 -1.33
C LEU A 50 -2.15 0.02 -0.05
N TYR A 51 -1.06 -0.37 0.60
CA TYR A 51 -0.54 0.25 1.82
C TYR A 51 0.94 0.58 1.68
N ASP A 52 1.39 1.53 2.47
CA ASP A 52 2.79 1.77 2.79
C ASP A 52 3.14 1.06 4.11
N GLU A 53 4.23 0.29 4.15
CA GLU A 53 4.71 -0.38 5.37
C GLU A 53 5.63 0.54 6.18
N ASP A 54 5.09 1.24 7.17
CA ASP A 54 5.90 2.04 8.05
C ASP A 54 6.64 1.17 9.06
N THR A 55 7.97 1.33 9.16
CA THR A 55 8.72 0.73 10.27
C THR A 55 8.42 1.50 11.57
N GLY A 56 7.42 1.05 12.33
CA GLY A 56 7.12 1.56 13.68
C GLY A 56 5.99 2.60 13.78
N GLY A 57 5.20 2.78 12.72
CA GLY A 57 4.00 3.63 12.67
C GLY A 57 2.74 2.85 12.25
N PRO A 58 1.54 3.46 12.29
CA PRO A 58 0.36 2.86 11.68
C PRO A 58 0.48 2.90 10.15
N ASP A 59 0.39 1.73 9.49
CA ASP A 59 0.47 1.63 8.02
C ASP A 59 -0.40 2.68 7.29
N ASP A 60 0.19 3.43 6.37
CA ASP A 60 -0.53 4.42 5.59
C ASP A 60 -1.39 3.74 4.51
N TRP A 61 -2.71 3.96 4.60
CA TRP A 61 -3.65 3.52 3.57
C TRP A 61 -3.53 4.40 2.33
N MET A 62 -3.13 3.79 1.20
CA MET A 62 -2.92 4.51 -0.05
C MET A 62 -4.15 4.43 -0.98
N ASP A 63 -4.65 3.22 -1.21
CA ASP A 63 -5.82 2.97 -2.08
C ASP A 63 -6.45 1.60 -1.81
N GLU A 64 -7.67 1.36 -2.29
CA GLU A 64 -8.31 0.05 -2.27
C GLU A 64 -9.31 -0.14 -3.40
N GLY A 65 -9.60 -1.39 -3.73
CA GLY A 65 -10.55 -1.72 -4.78
C GLY A 65 -10.74 -3.21 -4.98
N TYR A 66 -11.64 -3.57 -5.88
CA TYR A 66 -11.92 -4.96 -6.22
C TYR A 66 -11.25 -5.37 -7.52
N ALA A 67 -10.76 -6.62 -7.56
CA ALA A 67 -10.39 -7.24 -8.82
C ALA A 67 -11.63 -7.41 -9.71
N SER A 68 -11.45 -7.26 -11.01
CA SER A 68 -12.49 -7.53 -12.01
C SER A 68 -12.89 -9.01 -12.02
N LYS A 69 -13.97 -9.34 -12.73
CA LYS A 69 -14.38 -10.75 -12.97
C LYS A 69 -13.31 -11.61 -13.65
N SER A 70 -12.38 -10.99 -14.38
CA SER A 70 -11.23 -11.68 -14.98
C SER A 70 -9.97 -11.62 -14.10
N GLY A 71 -10.10 -11.13 -12.86
CA GLY A 71 -9.03 -11.04 -11.87
C GLY A 71 -8.13 -9.81 -11.98
N HIS A 72 -8.37 -8.90 -12.93
CA HIS A 72 -7.50 -7.73 -13.13
C HIS A 72 -7.76 -6.65 -12.07
N PHE A 73 -6.70 -5.98 -11.62
CA PHE A 73 -6.80 -4.86 -10.70
C PHE A 73 -5.84 -3.73 -11.09
N ASN A 74 -6.19 -2.52 -10.65
CA ASN A 74 -5.38 -1.32 -10.78
C ASN A 74 -5.68 -0.44 -9.56
N LEU A 75 -4.65 -0.14 -8.77
CA LEU A 75 -4.72 0.74 -7.61
C LEU A 75 -3.73 1.89 -7.78
N HIS A 76 -4.09 3.07 -7.31
CA HIS A 76 -3.24 4.25 -7.32
C HIS A 76 -3.38 5.02 -6.01
N GLY A 77 -2.27 5.26 -5.34
CA GLY A 77 -2.27 6.04 -4.11
C GLY A 77 -0.91 6.65 -3.80
N CYS A 78 -0.88 7.41 -2.72
CA CYS A 78 0.29 8.15 -2.28
C CYS A 78 0.44 8.05 -0.78
N ALA A 79 1.67 8.01 -0.30
CA ALA A 79 2.04 8.08 1.11
C ALA A 79 3.23 9.02 1.31
N SER A 80 3.65 9.22 2.55
CA SER A 80 4.76 10.13 2.89
C SER A 80 5.53 9.60 4.07
N ASP A 81 6.76 9.22 3.80
CA ASP A 81 7.59 8.52 4.77
C ASP A 81 8.43 9.52 5.60
N PRO A 82 8.68 9.28 6.91
CA PRO A 82 9.52 10.14 7.74
C PRO A 82 10.90 10.37 7.14
N PHE A 83 11.46 11.55 7.36
CA PHE A 83 12.78 11.94 6.81
C PHE A 83 12.89 11.92 5.28
N GLY A 84 11.77 11.82 4.55
CA GLY A 84 11.75 11.76 3.10
C GLY A 84 12.32 10.46 2.54
N THR A 85 12.24 9.35 3.31
CA THR A 85 12.58 8.03 2.80
C THR A 85 11.61 7.59 1.71
N THR A 86 12.00 6.55 0.96
CA THR A 86 11.11 5.99 -0.05
C THR A 86 10.07 5.11 0.62
N ILE A 87 8.80 5.29 0.29
CA ILE A 87 7.70 4.43 0.75
C ILE A 87 7.94 2.95 0.45
N ASP A 88 7.39 2.06 1.26
CA ASP A 88 7.47 0.59 1.21
C ASP A 88 6.11 -0.03 0.81
N PRO A 89 5.74 0.03 -0.48
CA PRO A 89 4.41 -0.36 -0.93
C PRO A 89 4.15 -1.87 -0.82
N MET A 90 2.96 -2.22 -0.33
CA MET A 90 2.46 -3.60 -0.24
C MET A 90 0.99 -3.72 -0.65
N LEU A 91 0.62 -4.87 -1.19
CA LEU A 91 -0.77 -5.26 -1.42
C LEU A 91 -1.24 -6.20 -0.30
N ARG A 92 -2.39 -5.89 0.30
CA ARG A 92 -3.17 -6.83 1.12
C ARG A 92 -4.37 -7.32 0.31
N ILE A 93 -4.33 -8.58 -0.10
CA ILE A 93 -5.31 -9.22 -0.98
C ILE A 93 -6.18 -10.15 -0.15
N TYR A 94 -7.47 -9.84 -0.07
CA TYR A 94 -8.44 -10.60 0.69
C TYR A 94 -9.33 -11.43 -0.24
N HIS A 95 -9.47 -12.72 0.04
CA HIS A 95 -10.09 -13.68 -0.87
C HIS A 95 -10.69 -14.89 -0.16
N MET A 96 -11.45 -15.69 -0.92
CA MET A 96 -12.09 -16.92 -0.45
C MET A 96 -11.75 -18.17 -1.30
N CYS A 97 -10.66 -18.16 -2.07
CA CYS A 97 -10.27 -19.27 -2.95
C CYS A 97 -10.21 -20.67 -2.29
N LYS A 98 -10.07 -20.75 -0.95
CA LYS A 98 -9.98 -22.00 -0.19
C LYS A 98 -11.27 -22.34 0.59
N GLY A 99 -12.38 -21.67 0.27
CA GLY A 99 -13.68 -21.88 0.92
C GLY A 99 -13.92 -21.06 2.20
N GLU A 100 -12.89 -20.40 2.72
CA GLU A 100 -12.94 -19.50 3.88
C GLU A 100 -12.12 -18.23 3.63
N GLY A 101 -12.21 -17.24 4.52
CA GLY A 101 -11.55 -15.95 4.38
C GLY A 101 -10.04 -16.01 4.61
N TYR A 102 -9.27 -15.53 3.63
CA TYR A 102 -7.82 -15.42 3.70
C TYR A 102 -7.34 -14.03 3.30
N ARG A 103 -6.19 -13.63 3.85
CA ARG A 103 -5.45 -12.43 3.44
C ARG A 103 -4.03 -12.82 3.00
N LYS A 104 -3.71 -12.58 1.73
CA LYS A 104 -2.35 -12.70 1.17
C LYS A 104 -1.69 -11.33 1.11
N THR A 105 -0.48 -11.20 1.67
CA THR A 105 0.34 -9.99 1.54
C THR A 105 1.38 -10.16 0.43
N VAL A 106 1.45 -9.19 -0.48
CA VAL A 106 2.40 -9.17 -1.60
C VAL A 106 3.17 -7.86 -1.55
N VAL A 107 4.50 -7.94 -1.46
CA VAL A 107 5.38 -6.76 -1.50
C VAL A 107 5.48 -6.23 -2.93
N VAL A 108 5.38 -4.92 -3.09
CA VAL A 108 5.66 -4.22 -4.34
C VAL A 108 7.10 -3.71 -4.28
N PRO A 109 7.93 -3.89 -5.32
CA PRO A 109 9.35 -3.52 -5.21
C PRO A 109 9.54 -2.03 -4.96
N LYS A 110 10.23 -1.67 -3.88
CA LYS A 110 10.46 -0.30 -3.42
C LYS A 110 11.07 0.60 -4.50
N GLU A 111 11.95 0.04 -5.33
CA GLU A 111 12.59 0.73 -6.44
C GLU A 111 11.61 1.20 -7.52
N SER A 112 10.42 0.58 -7.62
CA SER A 112 9.38 0.96 -8.59
C SER A 112 8.69 2.27 -8.23
N VAL A 113 8.77 2.72 -6.98
CA VAL A 113 8.18 3.99 -6.51
C VAL A 113 8.75 5.17 -7.32
N LYS A 114 10.04 5.14 -7.65
CA LYS A 114 10.67 6.19 -8.47
C LYS A 114 10.12 6.24 -9.89
N ALA A 115 9.70 5.11 -10.44
CA ALA A 115 9.06 5.04 -11.75
C ALA A 115 7.58 5.47 -11.69
N GLY A 116 6.95 5.44 -10.51
CA GLY A 116 5.55 5.80 -10.29
C GLY A 116 4.57 4.72 -10.74
N GLU A 117 5.03 3.59 -11.27
CA GLU A 117 4.19 2.45 -11.60
C GLU A 117 4.91 1.11 -11.44
N TYR A 118 4.13 0.08 -11.13
CA TYR A 118 4.57 -1.31 -11.11
C TYR A 118 3.51 -2.23 -11.73
N ARG A 119 3.93 -3.12 -12.64
CA ARG A 119 3.08 -4.12 -13.27
C ARG A 119 3.59 -5.51 -12.92
N PHE A 120 2.73 -6.34 -12.31
CA PHE A 120 3.05 -7.74 -12.10
C PHE A 120 3.12 -8.45 -13.45
N ASN A 121 4.28 -9.05 -13.76
CA ASN A 121 4.49 -9.81 -15.00
C ASN A 121 3.77 -11.18 -14.99
N THR A 122 3.40 -11.67 -13.81
CA THR A 122 2.74 -12.96 -13.62
C THR A 122 1.43 -12.78 -12.86
N THR A 123 0.46 -13.65 -13.15
CA THR A 123 -0.79 -13.71 -12.39
C THR A 123 -0.52 -14.23 -10.98
N ILE A 124 -1.00 -13.51 -9.98
CA ILE A 124 -0.87 -13.88 -8.57
C ILE A 124 -1.86 -15.01 -8.27
N ASP A 125 -1.35 -16.20 -7.98
CA ASP A 125 -2.18 -17.32 -7.54
C ASP A 125 -2.45 -17.24 -6.04
N LEU A 126 -3.73 -17.09 -5.70
CA LEU A 126 -4.23 -16.97 -4.33
C LEU A 126 -4.51 -18.34 -3.68
N ASN A 127 -4.45 -19.43 -4.46
CA ASN A 127 -4.63 -20.78 -3.95
C ASN A 127 -3.34 -21.40 -3.40
N ILE A 128 -2.17 -20.80 -3.70
CA ILE A 128 -0.88 -21.28 -3.21
C ILE A 128 -0.69 -20.88 -1.74
N ASP A 129 -0.33 -21.85 -0.92
CA ASP A 129 0.12 -21.65 0.46
C ASP A 129 1.52 -21.02 0.46
N GLU A 130 1.60 -19.79 0.94
CA GLU A 130 2.84 -19.10 1.27
C GLU A 130 2.72 -18.63 2.73
N GLU A 131 3.84 -18.45 3.43
CA GLU A 131 3.86 -17.98 4.84
C GLU A 131 3.09 -16.67 5.04
N ARG A 132 2.91 -15.87 3.99
CA ARG A 132 2.18 -14.60 3.98
C ARG A 132 0.68 -14.74 3.67
N ASN A 133 0.16 -15.96 3.58
CA ASN A 133 -1.27 -16.24 3.40
C ASN A 133 -1.88 -16.66 4.74
N VAL A 134 -2.47 -15.71 5.46
CA VAL A 134 -3.01 -15.93 6.80
C VAL A 134 -4.53 -16.02 6.74
N GLN A 135 -5.11 -16.94 7.52
CA GLN A 135 -6.55 -16.99 7.72
C GLN A 135 -6.99 -15.66 8.35
N HIS A 136 -8.04 -15.05 7.81
CA HIS A 136 -8.50 -13.76 8.25
C HIS A 136 -10.02 -13.72 8.23
N LYS A 137 -10.63 -13.06 9.23
CA LYS A 137 -12.08 -12.84 9.23
C LYS A 137 -12.42 -11.87 8.11
N TYR A 138 -12.71 -12.42 6.93
CA TYR A 138 -13.02 -11.64 5.75
C TYR A 138 -14.46 -11.13 5.84
N GLU A 139 -14.62 -9.91 6.33
CA GLU A 139 -15.91 -9.21 6.30
C GLU A 139 -16.00 -8.45 4.98
N LEU A 140 -16.62 -9.07 3.98
CA LEU A 140 -16.98 -8.43 2.72
C LEU A 140 -18.21 -7.53 2.92
N PRO A 141 -18.20 -6.27 2.46
CA PRO A 141 -19.48 -5.63 2.13
C PRO A 141 -20.15 -6.43 1.00
N GLN A 142 -21.46 -6.61 1.08
CA GLN A 142 -22.19 -7.46 0.14
C GLN A 142 -22.00 -6.96 -1.30
N CYS A 143 -21.83 -7.88 -2.25
CA CYS A 143 -21.67 -7.54 -3.67
C CYS A 143 -22.82 -6.66 -4.22
N SER A 144 -24.02 -6.79 -3.63
CA SER A 144 -25.21 -6.00 -3.96
C SER A 144 -25.10 -4.52 -3.62
N SER A 145 -24.15 -4.11 -2.76
CA SER A 145 -23.85 -2.70 -2.49
C SER A 145 -22.74 -2.12 -3.38
N LEU A 146 -22.05 -2.95 -4.17
CA LEU A 146 -20.99 -2.52 -5.07
C LEU A 146 -21.60 -2.19 -6.45
N GLN A 147 -21.82 -0.90 -6.73
CA GLN A 147 -22.47 -0.43 -7.97
C GLN A 147 -21.55 -0.45 -9.22
N THR A 148 -20.42 -1.16 -9.22
CA THR A 148 -19.49 -1.14 -10.37
C THR A 148 -18.94 -2.52 -10.72
N SER A 149 -18.87 -2.81 -12.03
CA SER A 149 -18.28 -4.05 -12.57
C SER A 149 -16.75 -4.08 -12.51
N THR A 150 -16.15 -2.95 -12.16
CA THR A 150 -14.77 -2.71 -11.75
C THR A 150 -14.77 -1.33 -11.11
N GLY A 151 -14.28 -1.19 -9.88
CA GLY A 151 -14.21 0.13 -9.26
C GLY A 151 -13.91 0.05 -7.78
N LYS A 152 -13.03 0.93 -7.35
CA LYS A 152 -12.92 1.43 -5.97
C LYS A 152 -14.33 1.57 -5.35
N PRO A 153 -14.53 1.20 -4.07
CA PRO A 153 -15.84 1.27 -3.41
C PRO A 153 -16.59 2.59 -3.66
#